data_AF-A0A2E1C2B1-F1
#
_entry.id   AF-A0A2E1C2B1-F1
#
_cell.length_a   1.000
_cell.length_b   1.000
_cell.length_c   1.000
_cell.angle_alpha   90.00
_cell.angle_beta   90.00
_cell.angle_gamma   90.00
#
_symmetry.space_group_name_H-M   'P 1'
#
loop_
_entity.id
_entity.type
_entity.pdbx_description
1 polymer ?
#
loop_
_entity_poly.entity_id
_entity_poly.type
_entity_poly.pdbx_seq_one_letter_code
_entity_poly.pdbx_strand_id
1 'polypeptide(L)'
;STIKNIQKQIQKKERICIFPEGTVKGEGLKQGKRGVAYFAIKNQIPIIPTAVIGTKGILDKVKAAKRESVKVVFGSPIFTNSGDNIDKITAKTMEEIKKLLPEDY
;
A
#
# COMPACT_ATOMS: atom_id res chain seq x y z
N SER A 1 16.11 1.83 13.68
CA SER A 1 15.78 2.27 12.31
C SER A 1 14.66 1.42 11.76
N THR A 2 13.60 2.03 11.23
CA THR A 2 12.38 1.38 10.71
C THR A 2 12.69 0.32 9.66
N ILE A 3 13.67 0.56 8.79
CA ILE A 3 14.11 -0.39 7.75
C ILE A 3 14.61 -1.70 8.37
N LYS A 4 15.38 -1.63 9.46
CA LYS A 4 15.89 -2.82 10.17
C LYS A 4 14.76 -3.61 10.82
N ASN A 5 13.74 -2.94 11.35
CA ASN A 5 12.59 -3.61 11.94
C ASN A 5 11.75 -4.33 10.89
N ILE A 6 11.46 -3.66 9.76
CA ILE A 6 10.75 -4.30 8.63
C ILE A 6 11.49 -5.56 8.20
N GLN A 7 12.82 -5.50 8.03
CA GLN A 7 13.61 -6.69 7.66
C GLN A 7 13.49 -7.84 8.69
N LYS A 8 13.48 -7.53 10.00
CA LYS A 8 13.27 -8.54 11.05
C LYS A 8 11.89 -9.17 10.96
N GLN A 9 10.85 -8.39 10.67
CA GLN A 9 9.48 -8.89 10.52
C GLN A 9 9.33 -9.80 9.30
N ILE A 10 9.97 -9.43 8.17
CA ILE A 10 10.01 -10.28 6.98
C ILE A 10 10.68 -11.62 7.28
N GLN A 11 11.82 -11.62 7.99
CA GLN A 11 12.51 -12.84 8.40
C GLN A 11 11.66 -13.75 9.29
N LYS A 12 10.79 -13.15 10.13
CA LYS A 12 9.81 -13.87 10.95
C LYS A 12 8.57 -14.33 10.17
N LYS A 13 8.51 -14.09 8.86
CA LYS A 13 7.35 -14.37 7.99
C LYS A 13 6.07 -13.65 8.44
N GLU A 14 6.22 -12.48 9.04
CA GLU A 14 5.08 -11.62 9.40
C GLU A 14 4.56 -10.87 8.17
N ARG A 15 3.26 -10.52 8.21
CA ARG A 15 2.62 -9.69 7.19
C ARG A 15 2.96 -8.22 7.45
N ILE A 16 3.30 -7.49 6.39
CA ILE A 16 3.69 -6.08 6.50
C ILE A 16 2.80 -5.25 5.59
N CYS A 17 2.18 -4.23 6.19
CA CYS A 17 1.41 -3.22 5.44
C CYS A 17 2.28 -1.98 5.27
N ILE A 18 2.43 -1.52 4.03
CA ILE A 18 3.18 -0.32 3.70
C ILE A 18 2.28 0.59 2.87
N PHE A 19 2.15 1.84 3.28
CA PHE A 19 1.53 2.88 2.45
C PHE A 19 2.58 3.46 1.51
N PRO A 20 2.56 3.13 0.20
CA PRO A 20 3.61 3.57 -0.72
C PRO A 20 3.70 5.09 -0.84
N GLU A 21 2.58 5.81 -0.68
CA GLU A 21 2.54 7.28 -0.69
C GLU A 21 3.27 7.92 0.51
N GLY A 22 3.31 7.21 1.64
CA GLY A 22 3.95 7.65 2.88
C GLY A 22 3.26 8.82 3.59
N THR A 23 2.11 9.31 3.11
CA THR A 23 1.28 10.32 3.78
C THR A 23 -0.14 10.28 3.23
N VAL A 24 -1.12 10.63 4.07
CA VAL A 24 -2.55 10.73 3.71
C VAL A 24 -2.95 12.20 3.45
N LYS A 25 -2.06 13.17 3.70
CA LYS A 25 -2.38 14.61 3.55
C LYS A 25 -2.39 15.04 2.09
N GLY A 26 -3.52 15.46 1.52
CA GLY A 26 -3.64 15.97 0.16
C GLY A 26 -4.85 15.38 -0.55
N GLU A 27 -5.00 15.66 -1.85
CA GLU A 27 -6.05 15.09 -2.70
C GLU A 27 -5.45 14.08 -3.68
N GLY A 28 -6.21 13.01 -3.94
CA GLY A 28 -5.86 11.93 -4.87
C GLY A 28 -4.68 11.05 -4.45
N LEU A 29 -4.34 10.11 -5.33
CA LEU A 29 -3.22 9.19 -5.17
C LEU A 29 -1.89 9.89 -5.43
N LYS A 30 -0.94 9.79 -4.50
CA LYS A 30 0.39 10.37 -4.65
C LYS A 30 1.37 9.47 -5.39
N GLN A 31 2.53 10.03 -5.72
CA GLN A 31 3.65 9.24 -6.22
C GLN A 31 4.11 8.20 -5.18
N GLY A 32 4.17 6.95 -5.61
CA GLY A 32 4.64 5.85 -4.78
C GLY A 32 6.14 5.97 -4.47
N LYS A 33 6.50 5.72 -3.21
CA LYS A 33 7.88 5.59 -2.75
C LYS A 33 8.41 4.19 -3.02
N ARG A 34 9.72 4.12 -3.28
CA ARG A 34 10.47 2.92 -3.67
C ARG A 34 10.51 1.80 -2.63
N GLY A 35 10.12 2.08 -1.38
CA GLY A 35 10.27 1.15 -0.26
C GLY A 35 9.53 -0.17 -0.46
N VAL A 36 8.31 -0.15 -1.00
CA VAL A 36 7.51 -1.36 -1.24
C VAL A 36 8.24 -2.30 -2.21
N ALA A 37 8.64 -1.79 -3.37
CA ALA A 37 9.37 -2.56 -4.37
C ALA A 37 10.73 -3.04 -3.86
N TYR A 38 11.46 -2.20 -3.13
CA TYR A 38 12.75 -2.57 -2.54
C TYR A 38 12.64 -3.81 -1.64
N PHE A 39 11.69 -3.81 -0.69
CA PHE A 39 11.53 -4.94 0.23
C PHE A 39 11.02 -6.19 -0.49
N ALA A 40 10.12 -6.03 -1.46
CA ALA A 40 9.59 -7.14 -2.25
C ALA A 40 10.68 -7.85 -3.06
N ILE A 41 11.42 -7.10 -3.89
CA ILE A 41 12.48 -7.63 -4.76
C ILE A 41 13.60 -8.27 -3.93
N LYS A 42 14.04 -7.59 -2.87
CA LYS A 42 15.15 -8.07 -2.02
C LYS A 42 14.83 -9.38 -1.32
N ASN A 43 13.58 -9.56 -0.87
CA ASN A 43 13.18 -10.72 -0.10
C ASN A 43 12.38 -11.74 -0.93
N GLN A 44 12.19 -11.48 -2.22
CA GLN A 44 11.39 -12.30 -3.14
C GLN A 44 9.98 -12.59 -2.60
N ILE A 45 9.34 -11.57 -2.02
CA ILE A 45 7.99 -11.66 -1.47
C ILE A 45 6.99 -10.94 -2.39
N PRO A 46 5.77 -11.49 -2.57
CA PRO A 46 4.77 -10.84 -3.40
C PRO A 46 4.23 -9.57 -2.74
N ILE A 47 3.88 -8.59 -3.56
CA ILE A 47 3.14 -7.40 -3.15
C ILE A 47 1.66 -7.67 -3.40
N ILE A 48 0.80 -7.37 -2.43
CA ILE A 48 -0.66 -7.40 -2.61
C ILE A 48 -1.16 -5.95 -2.68
N PRO A 49 -1.49 -5.42 -3.88
CA PRO A 49 -2.12 -4.11 -4.03
C PRO A 49 -3.40 -4.07 -3.19
N THR A 50 -3.55 -3.04 -2.35
CA THR A 50 -4.68 -2.94 -1.44
C THR A 50 -5.21 -1.51 -1.44
N ALA A 51 -6.52 -1.36 -1.69
CA ALA A 51 -7.23 -0.10 -1.59
C ALA A 51 -8.11 -0.08 -0.34
N VAL A 52 -8.12 1.07 0.35
CA VAL A 52 -8.96 1.31 1.52
C VAL A 52 -9.84 2.52 1.24
N ILE A 53 -11.14 2.30 1.13
CA ILE A 53 -12.13 3.27 0.65
C ILE A 53 -13.07 3.62 1.81
N GLY A 54 -13.49 4.89 1.87
CA GLY A 54 -14.43 5.38 2.90
C GLY A 54 -13.76 5.78 4.23
N THR A 55 -12.43 5.91 4.29
CA THR A 55 -11.71 6.33 5.50
C THR A 55 -11.51 7.85 5.61
N LYS A 56 -11.73 8.61 4.53
CA LYS A 56 -11.61 10.07 4.52
C LYS A 56 -12.68 10.68 5.43
N GLY A 57 -12.26 11.42 6.45
CA GLY A 57 -13.17 12.05 7.42
C GLY A 57 -13.87 11.08 8.38
N ILE A 58 -13.44 9.82 8.44
CA ILE A 58 -14.11 8.81 9.29
C ILE A 58 -14.08 9.19 10.77
N LEU A 59 -13.00 9.81 11.24
CA LEU A 59 -12.87 10.27 12.63
C LEU A 59 -13.95 11.30 12.99
N ASP A 60 -14.24 12.24 12.10
CA ASP A 60 -15.24 13.28 12.36
C ASP A 60 -16.67 12.73 12.27
N LYS A 61 -16.91 11.78 11.34
CA LYS A 61 -18.20 11.09 11.23
C LYS A 61 -18.49 10.19 12.44
N VAL A 62 -17.48 9.46 12.93
CA VAL A 62 -17.59 8.64 14.15
C VAL A 62 -17.84 9.53 15.38
N LYS A 63 -17.17 10.68 15.50
CA LYS A 63 -17.47 11.67 16.57
C LYS A 63 -18.92 12.16 16.51
N ALA A 64 -19.48 12.30 15.31
CA ALA A 64 -20.88 12.65 15.09
C ALA A 64 -21.86 11.46 15.20
N ALA A 65 -21.41 10.30 15.71
CA ALA A 65 -22.17 9.05 15.79
C ALA A 65 -22.77 8.57 14.45
N LYS A 66 -22.23 9.04 13.32
CA LYS A 66 -22.62 8.59 11.98
C LYS A 66 -21.86 7.31 11.63
N ARG A 67 -22.59 6.28 11.23
CA ARG A 67 -21.99 5.05 10.70
C ARG A 67 -21.42 5.32 9.32
N GLU A 68 -20.14 5.02 9.14
CA GLU A 68 -19.46 5.04 7.85
C GLU A 68 -19.04 3.61 7.48
N SER A 69 -19.21 3.25 6.21
CA SER A 69 -18.74 1.96 5.69
C SER A 69 -17.31 2.08 5.17
N VAL A 70 -16.39 1.30 5.73
CA VAL A 70 -15.04 1.14 5.18
C VAL A 70 -15.01 -0.10 4.30
N LYS A 71 -14.52 0.06 3.07
CA LYS A 71 -14.31 -1.06 2.14
C LYS A 71 -12.82 -1.27 1.93
N VAL A 72 -12.35 -2.50 2.10
CA VAL A 72 -10.98 -2.90 1.79
C VAL A 72 -11.02 -3.83 0.59
N VAL A 73 -10.29 -3.49 -0.47
CA VAL A 73 -10.22 -4.26 -1.71
C VAL A 73 -8.79 -4.72 -1.92
N PHE A 74 -8.59 -6.01 -2.09
CA PHE A 74 -7.31 -6.63 -2.39
C PHE A 74 -7.25 -6.97 -3.88
N GLY A 75 -6.17 -6.56 -4.54
CA GLY A 75 -5.88 -6.91 -5.93
C GLY A 75 -5.08 -8.20 -6.06
N SER A 76 -4.74 -8.53 -7.31
CA SER A 76 -3.92 -9.70 -7.63
C SER A 76 -2.48 -9.55 -7.13
N PRO A 77 -1.84 -10.63 -6.65
CA PRO A 77 -0.44 -10.58 -6.22
C PRO A 77 0.50 -10.16 -7.36
N ILE A 78 1.42 -9.25 -7.06
CA ILE A 78 2.55 -8.89 -7.92
C ILE A 78 3.78 -9.64 -7.41
N PHE A 79 4.22 -10.64 -8.17
CA PHE A 79 5.46 -11.35 -7.90
C PHE A 79 6.65 -10.56 -8.46
N THR A 80 7.77 -10.61 -7.74
CA THR A 80 9.02 -9.92 -8.10
C THR A 80 10.18 -10.90 -8.08
N ASN A 81 11.14 -10.70 -9.00
CA ASN A 81 12.36 -11.49 -9.11
C ASN A 81 13.58 -10.65 -8.73
N SER A 82 14.66 -11.32 -8.34
CA SER A 82 15.95 -10.67 -8.14
C SER A 82 16.43 -10.03 -9.44
N GLY A 83 16.75 -8.73 -9.40
CA GLY A 83 17.16 -7.95 -10.57
C GLY A 83 16.06 -7.11 -11.19
N ASP A 84 14.80 -7.23 -10.73
CA ASP A 84 13.73 -6.34 -11.17
C ASP A 84 14.04 -4.87 -10.90
N ASN A 85 13.57 -4.00 -11.80
CA ASN A 85 13.73 -2.57 -11.65
C ASN A 85 12.75 -2.03 -10.59
N ILE A 86 13.30 -1.46 -9.51
CA ILE A 86 12.55 -0.93 -8.36
C ILE A 86 11.49 0.09 -8.79
N ASP A 87 11.81 0.98 -9.73
CA ASP A 87 10.93 2.06 -10.14
C ASP A 87 9.77 1.53 -11.00
N LYS A 88 10.04 0.55 -11.87
CA LYS A 88 8.99 -0.17 -12.62
C LYS A 88 8.03 -0.92 -11.70
N ILE A 89 8.54 -1.66 -10.71
CA ILE A 89 7.69 -2.38 -9.76
C ILE A 89 6.88 -1.41 -8.89
N THR A 90 7.49 -0.30 -8.48
CA THR A 90 6.77 0.75 -7.73
C THR A 90 5.63 1.34 -8.56
N ALA A 91 5.90 1.71 -9.82
CA ALA A 91 4.89 2.24 -10.73
C ALA A 91 3.75 1.24 -10.97
N LYS A 92 4.09 -0.02 -11.27
CA LYS A 92 3.10 -1.10 -11.44
C LYS A 92 2.24 -1.29 -10.19
N THR A 93 2.85 -1.25 -9.01
CA THR A 93 2.10 -1.35 -7.75
C THR A 93 1.09 -0.21 -7.59
N MET A 94 1.50 1.02 -7.89
CA MET A 94 0.60 2.18 -7.83
C MET A 94 -0.51 2.12 -8.87
N GLU A 95 -0.22 1.64 -10.08
CA GLU A 95 -1.23 1.42 -11.13
C GLU A 95 -2.27 0.39 -10.71
N GLU A 96 -1.84 -0.74 -10.15
CA GLU A 96 -2.75 -1.76 -9.63
C GLU A 96 -3.58 -1.23 -8.45
N ILE A 97 -3.01 -0.44 -7.54
CA ILE A 97 -3.79 0.21 -6.48
C ILE A 97 -4.84 1.17 -7.07
N LYS A 98 -4.46 1.96 -8.08
CA LYS A 98 -5.39 2.90 -8.74
C LYS A 98 -6.59 2.19 -9.35
N LYS A 99 -6.42 1.00 -9.95
CA LYS A 99 -7.51 0.18 -10.51
C LYS A 99 -8.52 -0.29 -9.45
N LEU A 100 -8.11 -0.36 -8.18
CA LEU A 100 -8.97 -0.79 -7.07
C LEU A 100 -9.73 0.36 -6.40
N LEU A 101 -9.32 1.60 -6.68
CA LEU A 101 -9.92 2.80 -6.12
C LEU A 101 -11.12 3.24 -6.98
N PRO A 102 -12.11 3.91 -6.37
CA PRO A 102 -13.23 4.46 -7.11
C PRO A 102 -12.76 5.63 -8.00
N GLU A 103 -13.55 5.97 -9.02
CA GLU A 103 -13.21 7.01 -10.00
C GLU A 103 -13.07 8.42 -9.39
N ASP A 104 -13.70 8.65 -8.23
CA ASP A 104 -13.75 9.92 -7.50
C ASP A 104 -12.69 10.06 -6.39
N TYR A 105 -11.67 9.19 -6.38
CA TYR A 105 -10.62 9.16 -5.35
C TYR A 105 -9.63 10.34 -5.41
#